data_AF-A0A0Q9L429-F1
#
_entry.id   AF-A0A0Q9L429-F1
#
_cell.length_a   1.000
_cell.length_b   1.000
_cell.length_c   1.000
_cell.angle_alpha   90.00
_cell.angle_beta   90.00
_cell.angle_gamma   90.00
#
_symmetry.space_group_name_H-M   'P 1'
#
loop_
_entity.id
_entity.type
_entity.pdbx_description
1 polymer ?
#
loop_
_entity_poly.entity_id
_entity_poly.type
_entity_poly.pdbx_seq_one_letter_code
_entity_poly.pdbx_strand_id
1 'polypeptide(L)' 'MSSTDQALAVTASDPAGMERQLDEAVKVLRARASTEDRKGILVTRHGYGSFTVSLSEAVPYGQTREHQDW' A
#
# COMPACT_ATOMS: atom_id res chain seq x y z
N MET A 1 16.66 10.22 2.79
CA MET A 1 15.47 10.68 3.55
C MET A 1 14.57 9.47 3.68
N SER A 2 14.47 8.89 4.88
CA SER A 2 13.87 7.56 5.09
C SER A 2 12.37 7.59 4.79
N SER A 3 11.98 6.99 3.66
CA SER A 3 10.62 6.99 3.07
C SER A 3 9.65 6.06 3.81
N THR A 4 9.78 5.92 5.13
CA THR A 4 8.97 4.99 5.92
C THR A 4 7.59 5.55 6.27
N ASP A 5 7.37 6.87 6.14
CA ASP A 5 6.06 7.47 6.42
C ASP A 5 5.02 7.18 5.31
N GLN A 6 5.50 6.82 4.13
CA GLN A 6 4.68 6.60 2.93
C GLN A 6 4.51 5.12 2.61
N ALA A 7 4.96 4.19 3.46
CA ALA A 7 4.87 2.75 3.22
C ALA A 7 4.54 1.96 4.49
N LEU A 8 3.65 0.98 4.36
CA LEU A 8 3.23 0.05 5.41
C LEU A 8 3.49 -1.38 4.95
N ALA A 9 4.27 -2.12 5.74
CA ALA A 9 4.47 -3.55 5.52
C ALA A 9 3.27 -4.33 6.06
N VAL A 10 2.73 -5.23 5.24
CA VAL A 10 1.62 -6.12 5.60
C VAL A 10 2.12 -7.55 5.50
N THR A 11 2.02 -8.29 6.61
CA THR A 11 2.34 -9.71 6.67
C THR A 11 1.18 -10.45 7.32
N ALA A 12 0.74 -11.52 6.68
CA ALA A 12 -0.40 -12.31 7.14
C ALA A 12 -0.14 -13.80 6.93
N SER A 13 -0.58 -14.60 7.90
CA SER A 13 -0.49 -16.07 7.88
C SER A 13 -1.74 -16.74 7.31
N ASP A 14 -2.81 -15.96 7.10
CA ASP A 14 -4.11 -16.42 6.62
C ASP A 14 -4.75 -15.38 5.67
N PRO A 15 -5.47 -15.80 4.60
CA PRO A 15 -6.08 -14.90 3.64
C PRO A 15 -7.05 -13.88 4.24
N ALA A 16 -7.89 -14.26 5.20
CA ALA A 16 -8.89 -13.35 5.76
C ALA A 16 -8.24 -12.26 6.65
N GLY A 17 -7.11 -12.58 7.29
CA GLY A 17 -6.27 -11.60 7.99
C GLY A 17 -5.58 -10.65 7.01
N MET A 18 -5.08 -11.20 5.91
CA MET A 18 -4.39 -10.44 4.85
C MET A 18 -5.27 -9.35 4.26
N GLU A 19 -6.48 -9.69 3.83
CA GLU A 19 -7.40 -8.74 3.21
C GLU A 19 -7.73 -7.58 4.17
N ARG A 20 -7.98 -7.90 5.45
CA ARG A 20 -8.22 -6.87 6.47
C ARG A 20 -7.03 -5.96 6.69
N GLN A 21 -5.82 -6.52 6.79
CA GLN A 21 -4.61 -5.71 7.02
C GLN A 21 -4.27 -4.85 5.80
N LEU A 22 -4.48 -5.35 4.58
CA LEU A 22 -4.33 -4.58 3.35
C LEU A 22 -5.33 -3.41 3.30
N ASP A 23 -6.60 -3.67 3.59
CA ASP A 23 -7.64 -2.64 3.58
C ASP A 23 -7.36 -1.53 4.60
N GLU A 24 -6.95 -1.89 5.82
CA GLU A 24 -6.55 -0.92 6.84
C GLU A 24 -5.30 -0.11 6.44
N ALA A 25 -4.29 -0.76 5.86
CA ALA A 25 -3.09 -0.07 5.37
C ALA A 25 -3.43 0.92 4.24
N VAL A 26 -4.31 0.53 3.32
CA VAL A 26 -4.82 1.38 2.25
C VAL A 26 -5.57 2.58 2.83
N LYS A 27 -6.47 2.39 3.80
CA LYS A 27 -7.19 3.49 4.46
C LYS A 27 -6.25 4.48 5.13
N VAL A 28 -5.27 3.98 5.88
CA VAL A 28 -4.28 4.82 6.57
C VAL A 28 -3.50 5.65 5.56
N LEU A 29 -2.99 5.04 4.50
CA LEU A 29 -2.20 5.77 3.49
C LEU A 29 -3.08 6.73 2.67
N ARG A 30 -4.33 6.37 2.39
CA ARG A 30 -5.28 7.26 1.72
C ARG A 30 -5.60 8.51 2.56
N ALA A 31 -5.68 8.36 3.87
CA ALA A 31 -5.86 9.49 4.80
C ALA A 31 -4.61 10.38 4.86
N ARG A 32 -3.42 9.81 4.66
CA ARG A 32 -2.15 10.54 4.56
C ARG A 32 -1.91 11.16 3.17
N ALA A 33 -2.57 10.64 2.14
CA ALA A 33 -2.47 11.18 0.79
C ALA A 33 -3.17 12.55 0.71
N SER A 34 -2.36 13.61 0.80
CA SER A 34 -2.83 14.96 0.50
C SER A 34 -3.25 15.07 -0.96
N THR A 35 -4.36 15.77 -1.21
CA THR A 35 -4.84 16.09 -2.57
C THR A 35 -3.81 16.93 -3.36
N GLU A 36 -2.93 17.65 -2.67
CA GLU A 36 -1.83 18.41 -3.26
C GLU A 36 -0.73 17.51 -3.85
N ASP A 37 -0.43 16.39 -3.20
CA ASP A 37 0.62 15.44 -3.63
C ASP A 37 0.18 14.56 -4.81
N ARG A 38 -1.14 14.44 -5.05
CA ARG A 38 -1.74 13.65 -6.15
C ARG A 38 -1.23 12.19 -6.25
N LYS A 39 -0.71 11.62 -5.16
CA LYS A 39 -0.20 10.25 -5.10
C LYS A 39 -1.34 9.27 -4.90
N GLY A 40 -1.33 8.20 -5.69
CA GLY A 40 -2.16 7.02 -5.49
C GLY A 40 -1.47 6.01 -4.57
N ILE A 41 -2.07 4.83 -4.47
CA ILE A 41 -1.56 3.75 -3.61
C ILE A 41 -1.02 2.62 -4.47
N LEU A 42 0.20 2.18 -4.18
CA LEU A 42 0.82 1.01 -4.78
C LEU A 42 0.91 -0.12 -3.75
N VAL A 43 0.36 -1.28 -4.08
CA VAL A 43 0.49 -2.50 -3.30
C VAL A 43 1.52 -3.38 -4.01
N THR A 44 2.70 -3.52 -3.42
CA THR A 44 3.74 -4.43 -3.92
C THR A 44 3.63 -5.76 -3.17
N ARG A 45 3.40 -6.85 -3.91
CA ARG A 45 3.43 -8.20 -3.38
C ARG A 45 4.83 -8.79 -3.55
N HIS A 46 5.44 -9.20 -2.44
CA HIS A 46 6.75 -9.84 -2.38
C HIS A 46 6.66 -11.36 -2.25
N GLY A 47 5.47 -11.88 -1.92
CA GLY A 47 5.25 -13.31 -1.75
C GLY A 47 3.82 -13.65 -1.37
N TYR A 48 3.56 -14.92 -1.04
CA TYR A 48 2.21 -15.39 -0.77
C TYR A 48 1.49 -14.59 0.31
N GLY A 49 2.20 -14.21 1.40
CA GLY A 49 1.66 -13.44 2.52
C GLY A 49 2.42 -12.18 2.89
N SER A 50 3.24 -11.65 1.98
CA SER A 50 4.07 -10.48 2.24
C SER A 50 3.80 -9.39 1.20
N PHE A 51 3.41 -8.22 1.70
CA PHE A 51 3.04 -7.07 0.89
C PHE A 51 3.63 -5.79 1.48
N THR A 52 3.79 -4.79 0.63
CA THR A 52 4.07 -3.41 1.00
C THR A 52 3.03 -2.52 0.34
N VAL A 53 2.29 -1.76 1.14
CA VAL A 53 1.37 -0.74 0.63
C VAL A 53 2.08 0.60 0.75
N SER A 54 2.16 1.39 -0.31
CA SER A 54 2.85 2.68 -0.29
C SER A 54 2.15 3.76 -1.11
N LEU A 55 2.42 5.03 -0.80
CA LEU A 55 2.06 6.13 -1.68
C LEU A 55 3.03 6.19 -2.84
N SER A 56 2.50 6.35 -4.05
CA SER A 56 3.30 6.36 -5.27
C SER A 56 2.82 7.42 -6.25
N GLU A 57 3.78 8.16 -6.81
CA GLU A 57 3.56 9.12 -7.90
C GLU A 57 3.30 8.41 -9.24
N ALA A 58 3.69 7.14 -9.35
CA ALA A 58 3.38 6.31 -10.52
C ALA A 58 1.92 5.85 -10.56
N VAL A 59 1.18 6.05 -9.46
CA VAL A 59 -0.25 5.73 -9.36
C VAL A 59 -1.02 7.05 -9.25
N PRO A 60 -2.02 7.30 -10.10
CA PRO A 60 -2.85 8.50 -9.97
C PRO A 60 -3.60 8.55 -8.63
N TYR A 61 -3.77 9.75 -8.07
CA TYR A 61 -4.61 9.97 -6.88
C TYR A 61 -5.99 9.29 -7.00
N GLY A 62 -6.43 8.67 -5.91
CA GLY A 62 -7.70 7.96 -5.86
C GLY A 62 -7.68 6.56 -6.49
N GLN A 63 -6.55 6.14 -7.08
CA GLN A 63 -6.36 4.79 -7.59
C GLN A 63 -5.45 3.97 -6.65
N THR A 64 -5.72 2.67 -6.60
CA THR A 64 -4.85 1.66 -6.01
C THR A 64 -4.41 0.71 -7.10
N ARG A 65 -3.11 0.42 -7.21
CA ARG A 65 -2.56 -0.57 -8.14
C ARG A 65 -1.81 -1.65 -7.39
N GLU A 66 -1.91 -2.89 -7.86
CA GLU A 66 -1.06 -3.98 -7.40
C GLU A 66 0.13 -4.16 -8.36
N HIS A 67 1.30 -4.44 -7.79
CA HIS A 67 2.50 -4.87 -8.49
C HIS A 67 3.02 -6.15 -7.84
N GLN A 68 3.45 -7.11 -8.64
CA GLN A 68 4.06 -8.35 -8.15
C GLN A 68 5.55 -8.28 -8.42
N ASP A 69 6.35 -8.35 -7.36
CA ASP A 69 7.81 -8.34 -7.39
C ASP A 69 8.25 -9.82 -7.28
N TRP A 70 8.47 -10.47 -8.43
CA TRP A 70 8.88 -11.88 -8.55
C TRP A 70 9.98 -12.05 -9.60
#